data_AF-A0A5J4NRD6-F1
#
_entry.id   AF-A0A5J4NRD6-F1
#
_cell.length_a   1.000
_cell.length_b   1.000
_cell.length_c   1.000
_cell.angle_alpha   90.00
_cell.angle_beta   90.00
_cell.angle_gamma   90.00
#
_symmetry.space_group_name_H-M   'P 1'
#
loop_
_entity.id
_entity.type
_entity.pdbx_description
1 polymer ?
#
loop_
_entity_poly.entity_id
_entity_poly.type
_entity_poly.pdbx_seq_one_letter_code
_entity_poly.pdbx_strand_id
1 'polypeptide(L)'
;NGFEFQHPPYYQDGNLELTQSLATLRYTAGEHKMLGSMLEQRAMISMFEVALGDLCSGVLRIAYNEEFEERKAENLKSMPTTLSIWSKFLRGKSDFQHSMPSHLDFMFNEAFDVLHYVQPTYLAACIALGLF
;
A
#
# COMPACT_ATOMS: atom_id res chain seq x y z
N ASN A 1 14.35 10.55 -26.61
CA ASN A 1 13.45 9.49 -26.11
C ASN A 1 14.13 8.86 -24.93
N GLY A 2 13.43 8.81 -23.81
CA GLY A 2 14.02 8.58 -22.50
C GLY A 2 13.13 9.24 -21.45
N PHE A 3 12.87 8.49 -20.40
CA PHE A 3 11.99 8.86 -19.30
C PHE A 3 12.29 10.25 -18.76
N GLU A 4 11.26 11.09 -18.65
CA GLU A 4 11.38 12.46 -18.11
C GLU A 4 11.99 12.47 -16.70
N PHE A 5 11.55 11.53 -15.85
CA PHE A 5 12.17 11.27 -14.56
C PHE A 5 13.00 9.99 -14.65
N GLN A 6 14.30 10.09 -14.41
CA GLN A 6 15.21 8.94 -14.41
C GLN A 6 15.21 8.24 -13.04
N HIS A 7 14.07 7.65 -12.69
CA HIS A 7 13.93 6.88 -11.45
C HIS A 7 13.18 5.56 -11.71
N PRO A 8 13.77 4.40 -11.37
CA PRO A 8 13.08 3.12 -11.52
C PRO A 8 11.86 3.01 -10.57
N PRO A 9 10.87 2.14 -10.87
CA PRO A 9 10.77 1.31 -12.05
C PRO A 9 10.42 2.11 -13.31
N TYR A 10 10.85 1.61 -14.46
CA TYR A 10 10.59 2.16 -15.79
C TYR A 10 9.52 1.31 -16.49
N TYR A 11 8.52 1.95 -17.08
CA TYR A 11 7.44 1.29 -17.81
C TYR A 11 7.17 2.00 -19.13
N GLN A 12 7.08 1.24 -20.23
CA GLN A 12 6.81 1.80 -21.54
C GLN A 12 5.66 1.05 -22.23
N ASP A 13 4.68 1.81 -22.73
CA ASP A 13 3.60 1.33 -23.58
C ASP A 13 3.51 2.19 -24.85
N GLY A 14 3.98 1.65 -25.97
CA GLY A 14 4.14 2.41 -27.21
C GLY A 14 5.03 3.64 -27.04
N ASN A 15 4.42 4.83 -27.17
CA ASN A 15 5.08 6.13 -27.00
C ASN A 15 4.93 6.69 -25.57
N LEU A 16 4.16 6.03 -24.70
CA LEU A 16 4.01 6.43 -23.30
C LEU A 16 5.19 5.87 -22.50
N GLU A 17 5.92 6.75 -21.83
CA GLU A 17 7.04 6.40 -20.94
C GLU A 17 6.68 6.86 -19.51
N LEU A 18 6.51 5.91 -18.59
CA LEU A 18 6.18 6.16 -17.18
C LEU A 18 7.31 5.72 -16.25
N THR A 19 7.46 6.49 -15.18
CA THR A 19 8.22 6.11 -13.97
C THR A 19 7.37 6.35 -12.75
N GLN A 20 7.87 5.97 -11.56
CA GLN A 20 7.12 5.87 -10.30
C GLN A 20 6.18 4.65 -10.31
N SER A 21 6.39 3.74 -9.36
CA SER A 21 5.62 2.49 -9.26
C SER A 21 4.11 2.72 -9.19
N LEU A 22 3.67 3.71 -8.39
CA LEU A 22 2.26 4.03 -8.25
C LEU A 22 1.64 4.59 -9.54
N ALA A 23 2.38 5.38 -10.31
CA ALA A 23 1.89 5.93 -11.58
C ALA A 23 1.67 4.80 -12.60
N THR A 24 2.64 3.89 -12.71
CA THR A 24 2.52 2.68 -13.55
C THR A 24 1.35 1.81 -13.10
N LEU A 25 1.19 1.60 -11.78
CA LEU A 25 0.08 0.81 -11.25
C LEU A 25 -1.29 1.43 -11.55
N ARG A 26 -1.41 2.76 -11.39
CA ARG A 26 -2.65 3.50 -11.72
C ARG A 26 -2.96 3.47 -13.22
N TYR A 27 -1.95 3.57 -14.07
CA TYR A 27 -2.13 3.46 -15.52
C TYR A 27 -2.74 2.12 -15.90
N THR A 28 -2.11 1.02 -15.47
CA THR A 28 -2.62 -0.34 -15.69
C THR A 28 -4.01 -0.55 -15.09
N ALA A 29 -4.27 -0.02 -13.89
CA ALA A 29 -5.60 -0.06 -13.28
C ALA A 29 -6.66 0.66 -14.13
N GLY A 30 -6.29 1.79 -14.75
CA GLY A 30 -7.16 2.55 -15.65
C GLY A 30 -7.59 1.75 -16.88
N GLU A 31 -6.63 1.08 -17.53
CA GLU A 31 -6.88 0.19 -18.69
C GLU A 31 -7.89 -0.92 -18.36
N HIS A 32 -7.93 -1.37 -17.10
CA HIS A 32 -8.82 -2.41 -16.61
C HIS A 32 -10.05 -1.89 -15.84
N LYS A 33 -10.34 -0.58 -15.87
CA LYS A 33 -11.49 0.06 -15.19
C LYS A 33 -11.51 -0.13 -13.67
N MET A 34 -10.34 -0.17 -13.05
CA MET A 34 -10.13 -0.42 -11.62
C MET A 34 -9.95 0.85 -10.77
N LEU A 35 -10.09 2.05 -11.37
CA LEU A 35 -9.90 3.34 -10.69
C LEU A 35 -11.18 3.93 -10.06
N GLY A 36 -12.31 3.21 -10.12
CA GLY A 36 -13.61 3.74 -9.68
C GLY A 36 -14.26 4.68 -10.70
N SER A 37 -15.59 4.59 -10.82
CA SER A 37 -16.37 5.37 -11.80
C SER A 37 -16.86 6.71 -11.23
N MET A 38 -17.07 6.79 -9.92
CA MET A 38 -17.54 7.99 -9.21
C MET A 38 -16.41 8.78 -8.54
N LEU A 39 -16.66 10.05 -8.26
CA LEU A 39 -15.70 10.94 -7.60
C LEU A 39 -15.34 10.44 -6.21
N GLU A 40 -16.34 10.03 -5.44
CA GLU A 40 -16.18 9.52 -4.07
C GLU A 40 -15.33 8.25 -4.06
N GLN A 41 -15.50 7.38 -5.06
CA GLN A 41 -14.71 6.16 -5.20
C GLN A 41 -13.24 6.48 -5.53
N ARG A 42 -13.01 7.39 -6.47
CA ARG A 42 -11.65 7.85 -6.82
C ARG A 42 -10.93 8.52 -5.64
N ALA A 43 -11.66 9.31 -4.85
CA ALA A 43 -11.14 9.96 -3.66
C ALA A 43 -10.75 8.93 -2.58
N MET A 44 -11.62 7.95 -2.34
CA MET A 44 -11.32 6.85 -1.42
C MET A 44 -10.09 6.06 -1.90
N ILE A 45 -10.03 5.67 -3.18
CA ILE A 45 -8.87 4.96 -3.74
C ILE A 45 -7.58 5.74 -3.54
N SER A 46 -7.58 7.02 -3.89
CA SER A 46 -6.37 7.87 -3.75
C SER A 46 -5.93 8.00 -2.28
N MET A 47 -6.87 8.07 -1.34
CA MET A 47 -6.55 8.08 0.09
C MET A 47 -5.93 6.75 0.55
N PHE A 48 -6.43 5.60 0.05
CA PHE A 48 -5.86 4.30 0.35
C PHE A 48 -4.45 4.13 -0.22
N GLU A 49 -4.21 4.58 -1.46
CA GLU A 49 -2.89 4.54 -2.10
C GLU A 49 -1.84 5.23 -1.21
N VAL A 50 -2.13 6.46 -0.77
CA VAL A 50 -1.21 7.25 0.05
C VAL A 50 -1.01 6.60 1.42
N ALA A 51 -2.09 6.19 2.08
CA ALA A 51 -1.99 5.58 3.40
C ALA A 51 -1.19 4.27 3.39
N LEU A 52 -1.36 3.43 2.36
CA LEU A 52 -0.56 2.21 2.19
C LEU A 52 0.90 2.53 1.88
N GLY A 53 1.15 3.54 1.05
CA GLY A 53 2.49 4.03 0.78
C GLY A 53 3.22 4.49 2.05
N ASP A 54 2.54 5.22 2.93
CA ASP A 54 3.09 5.68 4.21
C ASP A 54 3.42 4.50 5.14
N LEU A 55 2.56 3.48 5.17
CA LEU A 55 2.77 2.25 5.94
C LEU A 55 4.06 1.52 5.48
N CYS A 56 4.21 1.29 4.18
CA CYS A 56 5.40 0.65 3.61
C CYS A 56 6.65 1.50 3.84
N SER A 57 6.56 2.82 3.62
CA SER A 57 7.69 3.74 3.80
C SER A 57 8.16 3.81 5.25
N GLY A 58 7.23 3.73 6.21
CA GLY A 58 7.56 3.66 7.63
C GLY A 58 8.40 2.43 7.98
N VAL A 59 8.10 1.29 7.37
CA VAL A 59 8.90 0.06 7.51
C VAL A 59 10.25 0.18 6.83
N LEU A 60 10.30 0.66 5.59
CA LEU A 60 11.55 0.85 4.84
C LEU A 60 12.53 1.75 5.61
N ARG A 61 12.03 2.82 6.24
CA ARG A 61 12.86 3.72 7.05
C ARG A 61 13.55 3.01 8.21
N ILE A 62 12.91 1.99 8.79
CA ILE A 62 13.52 1.16 9.83
C ILE A 62 14.53 0.22 9.20
N ALA A 63 14.15 -0.46 8.12
CA ALA A 63 14.98 -1.46 7.44
C ALA A 63 16.35 -0.93 6.97
N TYR A 64 16.40 0.33 6.53
CA TYR A 64 17.64 0.99 6.10
C TYR A 64 18.38 1.74 7.22
N ASN A 65 17.89 1.69 8.46
CA ASN A 65 18.54 2.35 9.59
C ASN A 65 19.68 1.47 10.14
N GLU A 66 20.83 2.07 10.44
CA GLU A 66 21.97 1.36 11.05
C GLU A 66 21.63 0.77 12.43
N GLU A 67 20.71 1.41 13.17
CA GLU A 67 20.16 0.97 14.46
C GLU A 67 18.91 0.09 14.28
N PHE A 68 18.88 -0.75 13.23
CA PHE A 68 17.71 -1.54 12.83
C PHE A 68 16.99 -2.23 13.99
N GLU A 69 17.72 -2.95 14.85
CA GLU A 69 17.13 -3.74 15.94
C GLU A 69 16.44 -2.86 17.00
N GLU A 70 17.02 -1.72 17.35
CA GLU A 70 16.43 -0.77 18.30
C GLU A 70 15.18 -0.13 17.71
N ARG A 71 15.27 0.35 16.47
CA ARG A 71 14.15 0.98 15.75
C ARG A 71 13.01 0.01 15.49
N LYS A 72 13.32 -1.25 15.19
CA LYS A 72 12.36 -2.34 15.08
C LYS A 72 11.64 -2.55 16.41
N ALA A 73 12.36 -2.62 17.53
CA ALA A 73 11.76 -2.78 18.84
C ALA A 73 10.84 -1.60 19.22
N GLU A 74 11.22 -0.37 18.89
CA GLU A 74 10.37 0.82 19.05
C GLU A 74 9.12 0.75 18.17
N ASN A 75 9.27 0.39 16.90
CA ASN A 75 8.16 0.29 15.95
C ASN A 75 7.13 -0.75 16.40
N LEU A 76 7.59 -1.91 16.87
CA LEU A 76 6.74 -2.98 17.42
C LEU A 76 5.86 -2.50 18.59
N LYS A 77 6.29 -1.49 19.37
CA LYS A 77 5.46 -0.90 20.44
C LYS A 77 4.32 -0.04 19.88
N SER A 78 4.55 0.67 18.78
CA SER A 78 3.55 1.54 18.13
C SER A 78 2.57 0.77 17.23
N MET A 79 2.95 -0.45 16.85
CA MET A 79 2.24 -1.27 15.87
C MET A 79 0.78 -1.59 16.23
N PRO A 80 0.42 -1.96 17.48
CA PRO A 80 -0.97 -2.30 17.80
C PRO A 80 -1.91 -1.12 17.55
N THR A 81 -1.43 0.11 17.78
CA THR A 81 -2.16 1.34 17.49
C THR A 81 -2.37 1.50 15.99
N THR A 82 -1.31 1.34 15.19
CA THR A 82 -1.39 1.42 13.72
C THR A 82 -2.34 0.38 13.16
N LEU A 83 -2.23 -0.89 13.57
CA LEU A 83 -3.12 -1.96 13.13
C LEU A 83 -4.58 -1.74 13.57
N SER A 84 -4.80 -1.15 14.75
CA SER A 84 -6.15 -0.80 15.22
C SER A 84 -6.80 0.29 14.35
N ILE A 85 -6.01 1.30 13.94
CA ILE A 85 -6.48 2.34 13.01
C ILE A 85 -6.87 1.71 11.67
N TRP A 86 -6.00 0.88 11.10
CA TRP A 86 -6.29 0.16 9.85
C TRP A 86 -7.49 -0.77 9.98
N SER A 87 -7.65 -1.48 11.11
CA SER A 87 -8.82 -2.34 11.34
C SER A 87 -10.12 -1.58 11.41
N LYS A 88 -10.15 -0.46 12.12
CA LYS A 88 -11.34 0.41 12.13
C LYS A 88 -11.63 0.97 10.75
N PHE A 89 -10.58 1.39 10.04
CA PHE A 89 -10.70 1.97 8.72
C PHE A 89 -11.24 0.98 7.68
N LEU A 90 -10.76 -0.26 7.69
CA LEU A 90 -11.19 -1.32 6.76
C LEU A 90 -12.59 -1.84 7.11
N ARG A 91 -12.91 -2.05 8.39
CA ARG A 91 -14.25 -2.47 8.85
C ARG A 91 -15.35 -1.46 8.50
N GLY A 92 -15.05 -0.15 8.55
CA GLY A 92 -15.99 0.89 8.16
C GLY A 92 -16.20 1.02 6.65
N LYS A 93 -15.51 0.20 5.85
CA LYS A 93 -15.45 0.31 4.37
C LYS A 93 -15.65 -1.04 3.68
N SER A 94 -16.21 -2.05 4.37
CA SER A 94 -16.48 -3.39 3.81
C SER A 94 -17.24 -3.34 2.49
N ASP A 95 -18.24 -2.46 2.39
CA ASP A 95 -19.06 -2.30 1.18
C ASP A 95 -18.25 -1.74 -0.01
N PHE A 96 -17.20 -0.98 0.28
CA PHE A 96 -16.30 -0.40 -0.72
C PHE A 96 -15.28 -1.41 -1.22
N GLN A 97 -14.70 -2.21 -0.31
CA GLN A 97 -13.73 -3.25 -0.66
C GLN A 97 -14.36 -4.41 -1.45
N HIS A 98 -15.62 -4.76 -1.16
CA HIS A 98 -16.26 -5.90 -1.81
C HIS A 98 -16.93 -5.55 -3.14
N SER A 99 -17.12 -4.26 -3.43
CA SER A 99 -17.81 -3.80 -4.66
C SER A 99 -16.86 -3.52 -5.83
N MET A 100 -15.55 -3.40 -5.60
CA MET A 100 -14.61 -2.98 -6.63
C MET A 100 -13.27 -3.73 -6.49
N PRO A 101 -12.97 -4.73 -7.35
CA PRO A 101 -11.59 -5.18 -7.51
C PRO A 101 -10.75 -3.99 -7.95
N SER A 102 -9.74 -3.63 -7.18
CA SER A 102 -8.91 -2.45 -7.43
C SER A 102 -7.43 -2.78 -7.31
N HIS A 103 -6.56 -1.95 -7.87
CA HIS A 103 -5.12 -2.14 -7.69
C HIS A 103 -4.67 -2.02 -6.23
N LEU A 104 -5.53 -1.52 -5.35
CA LEU A 104 -5.27 -1.49 -3.91
C LEU A 104 -5.07 -2.88 -3.33
N ASP A 105 -5.72 -3.92 -3.88
CA ASP A 105 -5.53 -5.29 -3.41
C ASP A 105 -4.07 -5.73 -3.53
N PHE A 106 -3.38 -5.30 -4.61
CA PHE A 106 -1.96 -5.54 -4.80
C PHE A 106 -1.11 -4.73 -3.82
N MET A 107 -1.47 -3.47 -3.56
CA MET A 107 -0.76 -2.63 -2.58
C MET A 107 -0.94 -3.14 -1.14
N PHE A 108 -2.13 -3.64 -0.80
CA PHE A 108 -2.38 -4.30 0.47
C PHE A 108 -1.46 -5.52 0.61
N ASN A 109 -1.44 -6.41 -0.38
CA ASN A 109 -0.57 -7.58 -0.36
C ASN A 109 0.91 -7.22 -0.17
N GLU A 110 1.41 -6.21 -0.88
CA GLU A 110 2.78 -5.71 -0.70
C GLU A 110 3.02 -5.20 0.73
N ALA A 111 2.12 -4.38 1.26
CA ALA A 111 2.22 -3.89 2.63
C ALA A 111 2.23 -5.03 3.67
N PHE A 112 1.45 -6.10 3.44
CA PHE A 112 1.45 -7.27 4.33
C PHE A 112 2.74 -8.06 4.24
N ASP A 113 3.27 -8.27 3.05
CA ASP A 113 4.52 -9.01 2.88
C ASP A 113 5.67 -8.29 3.61
N VAL A 114 5.74 -6.97 3.44
CA VAL A 114 6.71 -6.10 4.14
C VAL A 114 6.53 -6.18 5.65
N LEU A 115 5.30 -6.07 6.18
CA LEU A 115 5.05 -6.19 7.62
C LEU A 115 5.37 -7.58 8.15
N HIS A 116 5.04 -8.64 7.41
CA HIS A 116 5.30 -10.01 7.80
C HIS A 116 6.80 -10.27 7.92
N TYR A 117 7.61 -9.72 7.01
CA TYR A 117 9.07 -9.81 7.09
C TYR A 117 9.64 -9.12 8.33
N VAL A 118 9.10 -7.95 8.71
CA VAL A 118 9.54 -7.26 9.93
C VAL A 118 9.26 -8.10 11.17
N GLN A 119 8.06 -8.67 11.27
CA GLN A 119 7.72 -9.56 12.38
C GLN A 119 6.63 -10.55 11.95
N PRO A 120 6.95 -11.85 11.85
CA PRO A 120 6.03 -12.85 11.32
C PRO A 120 4.66 -12.92 12.02
N THR A 121 4.60 -12.55 13.30
CA THR A 121 3.37 -12.52 14.10
C THR A 121 2.40 -11.39 13.72
N TYR A 122 2.81 -10.41 12.90
CA TYR A 122 1.92 -9.37 12.36
C TYR A 122 0.74 -9.96 11.60
N LEU A 123 0.98 -10.98 10.77
CA LEU A 123 -0.08 -11.58 9.96
C LEU A 123 -1.17 -12.21 10.84
N ALA A 124 -0.76 -12.89 11.92
CA ALA A 124 -1.69 -13.44 12.91
C ALA A 124 -2.50 -12.34 13.61
N ALA A 125 -1.89 -11.20 13.93
CA ALA A 125 -2.58 -10.05 14.52
C ALA A 125 -3.58 -9.41 13.53
N CYS A 126 -3.21 -9.28 12.25
CA CYS A 126 -4.08 -8.76 11.20
C CYS A 126 -5.30 -9.66 10.98
N ILE A 127 -5.11 -10.98 10.94
CA ILE A 127 -6.19 -11.98 10.84
C ILE A 127 -7.10 -11.89 12.08
N ALA A 128 -6.54 -11.84 13.28
CA ALA A 128 -7.32 -11.69 14.52
C ALA A 128 -8.14 -10.39 14.56
N LEU A 129 -7.66 -9.34 13.89
CA LEU A 129 -8.36 -8.06 13.77
C LEU A 129 -9.41 -8.03 12.66
N GLY A 130 -9.68 -9.16 11.98
CA GLY A 130 -10.68 -9.26 10.91
C GLY A 130 -10.39 -8.30 9.75
N LEU A 131 -9.11 -8.09 9.47
CA LEU A 131 -8.66 -7.38 8.27
C LEU A 131 -8.84 -8.20 6.99
N PHE A 132 -9.12 -9.50 7.15
CA PHE A 132 -9.31 -10.54 6.15
C PHE A 132 -10.41 -11.49 6.62
#